data_AF-W7BE35-F1
#
_entry.id   AF-W7BE35-F1
#
_cell.length_a   1.000
_cell.length_b   1.000
_cell.length_c   1.000
_cell.angle_alpha   90.00
_cell.angle_beta   90.00
_cell.angle_gamma   90.00
#
_symmetry.space_group_name_H-M   'P 1'
#
loop_
_entity.id
_entity.type
_entity.pdbx_description
1 polymer ?
#
loop_
_entity_poly.entity_id
_entity_poly.type
_entity_poly.pdbx_seq_one_letter_code
_entity_poly.pdbx_strand_id
1 'polypeptide(L)'
;MNLIKLATLSTIMVASLSATGLSAFAADNDTTSDAKVMFKADDSGTTNPTDPTDPGKPVDPTDPVNPTTGALRIDFASQINFGEQTISGAAKDYYALYTELQPLDEAGQASGAKKYVPHYVQVTDNRGSNAGWNLTVAGTTFKK
;
A
#
# COMPACT_ATOMS: atom_id res chain seq x y z
N MET A 1 -109.91 -2.25 -4.84
CA MET A 1 -109.08 -3.36 -5.34
C MET A 1 -108.56 -2.97 -6.71
N ASN A 2 -107.27 -2.63 -6.80
CA ASN A 2 -106.35 -3.01 -7.89
C ASN A 2 -104.96 -2.50 -7.50
N LEU A 3 -104.05 -3.46 -7.31
CA LEU A 3 -102.64 -3.28 -6.97
C LEU A 3 -101.84 -2.99 -8.23
N ILE A 4 -100.89 -2.04 -8.17
CA ILE A 4 -99.62 -2.14 -8.89
C ILE A 4 -98.49 -1.65 -7.96
N LYS A 5 -97.44 -2.47 -7.89
CA LYS A 5 -96.29 -2.39 -6.98
C LYS A 5 -95.11 -1.64 -7.63
N LEU A 6 -94.19 -1.21 -6.76
CA LEU A 6 -92.71 -1.27 -6.91
C LEU A 6 -91.97 -0.16 -7.69
N ALA A 7 -91.19 0.64 -6.96
CA ALA A 7 -89.73 0.86 -7.14
C ALA A 7 -89.23 1.83 -6.04
N THR A 8 -88.88 1.36 -4.84
CA THR A 8 -87.49 1.22 -4.32
C THR A 8 -86.60 2.44 -4.60
N LEU A 9 -86.53 3.42 -3.70
CA LEU A 9 -85.64 3.52 -2.53
C LEU A 9 -84.14 3.66 -2.91
N SER A 10 -83.70 4.88 -3.20
CA SER A 10 -82.28 5.24 -3.26
C SER A 10 -81.86 5.84 -1.92
N THR A 11 -81.57 4.97 -0.95
CA THR A 11 -80.96 5.36 0.32
C THR A 11 -79.51 5.77 0.06
N ILE A 12 -79.17 7.01 0.41
CA ILE A 12 -77.79 7.48 0.52
C ILE A 12 -77.10 6.65 1.62
N MET A 13 -76.24 5.72 1.22
CA MET A 13 -75.35 5.02 2.15
C MET A 13 -73.98 5.68 2.06
N VAL A 14 -73.74 6.68 2.93
CA VAL A 14 -72.40 7.14 3.26
C VAL A 14 -71.73 6.01 4.03
N ALA A 15 -70.92 5.21 3.33
CA ALA A 15 -70.06 4.22 3.97
C ALA A 15 -68.83 4.94 4.53
N SER A 16 -68.93 5.46 5.74
CA SER A 16 -67.80 5.82 6.58
C SER A 16 -67.09 4.55 7.02
N LEU A 17 -66.13 4.07 6.23
CA LEU A 17 -65.17 3.06 6.65
C LEU A 17 -63.85 3.75 6.99
N SER A 18 -63.77 4.13 8.27
CA SER A 18 -62.59 4.21 9.12
C SER A 18 -61.23 4.04 8.43
N ALA A 19 -60.45 5.11 8.43
CA ALA A 19 -59.00 5.09 8.27
C ALA A 19 -58.36 4.28 9.41
N THR A 20 -58.36 2.96 9.30
CA THR A 20 -57.42 2.13 10.05
C THR A 20 -56.08 2.28 9.35
N GLY A 21 -55.18 3.06 9.93
CA GLY A 21 -53.83 3.23 9.41
C GLY A 21 -53.21 1.87 9.11
N LEU A 22 -52.80 1.66 7.87
CA LEU A 22 -51.92 0.57 7.51
C LEU A 22 -50.55 0.92 8.10
N SER A 23 -50.32 0.60 9.37
CA SER A 23 -48.98 0.57 9.93
C SER A 23 -48.26 -0.61 9.30
N ALA A 24 -47.48 -0.33 8.26
CA ALA A 24 -46.48 -1.26 7.76
C ALA A 24 -45.31 -1.23 8.75
N PHE A 25 -45.15 -2.29 9.53
CA PHE A 25 -43.92 -2.50 10.30
C PHE A 25 -42.90 -3.17 9.38
N ALA A 26 -41.81 -2.47 9.09
CA ALA A 26 -40.64 -3.13 8.52
C ALA A 26 -40.08 -4.07 9.60
N ALA A 27 -39.96 -5.36 9.27
CA ALA A 27 -39.25 -6.29 10.14
C ALA A 27 -37.77 -5.89 10.17
N ASP A 28 -37.25 -5.64 11.37
CA ASP A 28 -35.82 -5.42 11.59
C ASP A 28 -35.12 -6.78 11.38
N ASN A 29 -34.68 -7.02 10.15
CA ASN A 29 -33.96 -8.22 9.80
C ASN A 29 -32.47 -7.93 9.99
N ASP A 30 -31.97 -8.14 11.20
CA ASP A 30 -30.54 -8.17 11.45
C ASP A 30 -29.93 -9.30 10.59
N THR A 31 -29.27 -8.90 9.50
CA THR A 31 -28.49 -9.80 8.65
C THR A 31 -27.03 -9.65 9.02
N THR A 32 -26.49 -10.66 9.68
CA THR A 32 -25.05 -10.79 9.89
C THR A 32 -24.40 -11.33 8.63
N SER A 33 -23.45 -10.57 8.07
CA SER A 33 -22.61 -11.00 6.94
C SER A 33 -21.20 -11.29 7.46
N ASP A 34 -20.68 -12.48 7.19
CA ASP A 34 -19.30 -12.83 7.47
C ASP A 34 -18.38 -12.24 6.40
N ALA A 35 -17.64 -11.19 6.74
CA ALA A 35 -16.58 -10.69 5.87
C ALA A 35 -15.35 -11.62 5.97
N LYS A 36 -14.87 -12.14 4.83
CA LYS A 36 -13.62 -12.90 4.75
C LYS A 36 -12.59 -12.12 3.95
N VAL A 37 -11.39 -11.95 4.51
CA VAL A 37 -10.22 -11.41 3.82
C VAL A 37 -9.13 -12.48 3.78
N MET A 38 -8.50 -12.66 2.63
CA MET A 38 -7.35 -13.54 2.46
C MET A 38 -6.18 -12.72 1.95
N PHE A 39 -5.05 -12.79 2.65
CA PHE A 39 -3.81 -12.15 2.23
C PHE A 39 -2.93 -13.19 1.54
N LYS A 40 -2.32 -12.79 0.42
CA LYS A 40 -1.27 -13.57 -0.26
C LYS A 40 0.04 -12.79 -0.22
N ALA A 41 1.16 -13.50 -0.20
CA ALA A 41 2.46 -12.87 -0.32
C ALA A 41 2.59 -12.15 -1.66
N ASP A 42 3.31 -11.03 -1.65
CA ASP A 42 3.63 -10.27 -2.85
C ASP A 42 4.99 -10.71 -3.40
N ASP A 43 4.96 -11.68 -4.31
CA ASP A 43 6.17 -12.25 -4.94
C ASP A 43 6.64 -11.49 -6.18
N SER A 44 5.82 -10.60 -6.73
CA SER A 44 6.07 -9.91 -8.00
C SER A 44 6.25 -8.40 -7.86
N GLY A 45 5.92 -7.83 -6.70
CA GLY A 45 6.05 -6.40 -6.47
C GLY A 45 7.51 -5.94 -6.42
N THR A 46 7.71 -4.69 -6.81
CA THR A 46 8.96 -3.96 -6.64
C THR A 46 8.72 -2.84 -5.63
N THR A 47 9.60 -2.70 -4.64
CA THR A 47 9.58 -1.55 -3.74
C THR A 47 10.59 -0.54 -4.24
N ASN A 48 10.18 0.72 -4.42
CA ASN A 48 11.14 1.78 -4.74
C ASN A 48 12.13 1.94 -3.58
N PRO A 49 13.40 2.30 -3.87
CA PRO A 49 14.32 2.73 -2.83
C PRO A 49 13.72 3.91 -2.03
N THR A 50 13.98 3.92 -0.73
CA THR A 50 13.52 4.97 0.19
C THR A 50 14.70 5.59 0.93
N ASP A 51 14.53 6.82 1.39
CA ASP A 51 15.53 7.49 2.22
C ASP A 51 15.63 6.76 3.58
N PRO A 52 16.80 6.20 3.96
CA PRO A 52 16.94 5.51 5.25
C PRO A 52 16.84 6.45 6.46
N THR A 53 16.99 7.77 6.25
CA THR A 53 16.86 8.79 7.30
C THR A 53 15.45 9.38 7.39
N ASP A 54 14.63 9.18 6.36
CA ASP A 54 13.23 9.62 6.29
C ASP A 54 12.36 8.52 5.62
N PRO A 55 12.02 7.45 6.36
CA PRO A 55 11.38 6.28 5.80
C PRO A 55 10.03 6.58 5.13
N GLY A 56 9.78 5.92 4.00
CA GLY A 56 8.52 6.06 3.25
C GLY A 56 8.53 7.19 2.21
N LYS A 57 9.62 7.96 2.10
CA LYS A 57 9.85 8.88 0.99
C LYS A 57 10.62 8.19 -0.14
N PRO A 58 10.04 8.07 -1.35
CA PRO A 58 10.73 7.46 -2.48
C PRO A 58 11.91 8.32 -2.92
N VAL A 59 12.99 7.65 -3.29
CA VAL A 59 14.22 8.27 -3.81
C VAL A 59 14.73 7.48 -5.02
N ASP A 60 15.44 8.17 -5.90
CA ASP A 60 16.22 7.59 -6.98
C ASP A 60 17.72 7.69 -6.63
N PRO A 61 18.38 6.57 -6.27
CA PRO A 61 19.81 6.56 -6.02
C PRO A 61 20.60 6.68 -7.33
N THR A 62 21.77 7.31 -7.28
CA THR A 62 22.68 7.33 -8.44
C THR A 62 23.24 5.93 -8.75
N ASP A 63 23.36 5.09 -7.73
CA ASP A 63 23.80 3.70 -7.87
C ASP A 63 22.71 2.86 -8.58
N PRO A 64 23.08 1.89 -9.43
CA PRO A 64 22.10 1.06 -10.14
C PRO A 64 21.14 0.32 -9.19
N VAL A 65 19.83 0.46 -9.45
CA VAL A 65 18.77 -0.24 -8.72
C VAL A 65 18.50 -1.60 -9.38
N ASN A 66 19.04 -2.68 -8.81
CA ASN A 66 18.88 -4.05 -9.30
C ASN A 66 18.25 -4.94 -8.22
N PRO A 67 16.93 -4.87 -8.03
CA PRO A 67 16.25 -5.61 -6.97
C PRO A 67 16.26 -7.11 -7.25
N THR A 68 16.35 -7.90 -6.19
CA THR A 68 16.06 -9.35 -6.25
C THR A 68 14.55 -9.60 -6.30
N THR A 69 14.13 -10.81 -6.70
CA THR A 69 12.71 -11.17 -6.83
C THR A 69 12.16 -11.91 -5.61
N GLY A 70 10.84 -11.99 -5.49
CA GLY A 70 10.13 -12.72 -4.44
C GLY A 70 9.66 -11.86 -3.27
N ALA A 71 8.89 -12.49 -2.37
CA ALA A 71 8.33 -11.81 -1.20
C ALA A 71 9.35 -11.42 -0.12
N LEU A 72 10.53 -12.06 -0.07
CA LEU A 72 11.69 -11.55 0.67
C LEU A 72 12.77 -11.18 -0.32
N ARG A 73 13.10 -9.90 -0.41
CA ARG A 73 14.01 -9.39 -1.43
C ARG A 73 14.83 -8.21 -0.92
N ILE A 74 16.01 -8.06 -1.52
CA ILE A 74 16.80 -6.82 -1.49
C ILE A 74 16.27 -5.92 -2.60
N ASP A 75 15.83 -4.72 -2.26
CA ASP A 75 15.36 -3.73 -3.24
C ASP A 75 16.52 -2.86 -3.76
N PHE A 76 17.46 -2.55 -2.87
CA PHE A 76 18.60 -1.69 -3.15
C PHE A 76 19.79 -2.03 -2.25
N ALA A 77 21.00 -1.90 -2.79
CA ALA A 77 22.24 -1.93 -2.04
C ALA A 77 23.22 -0.91 -2.64
N SER A 78 23.75 -0.04 -1.79
CA SER A 78 24.75 0.97 -2.19
C SER A 78 25.98 0.34 -2.83
N GLN A 79 26.53 1.00 -3.86
CA GLN A 79 27.88 0.70 -4.33
C GLN A 79 28.89 1.41 -3.43
N ILE A 80 29.95 0.69 -3.04
CA ILE A 80 31.04 1.27 -2.26
C ILE A 80 32.07 1.85 -3.23
N ASN A 81 32.01 3.17 -3.42
CA ASN A 81 32.92 3.91 -4.29
C ASN A 81 33.85 4.79 -3.44
N PHE A 82 35.16 4.63 -3.62
CA PHE A 82 36.18 5.44 -2.91
C PHE A 82 36.62 6.68 -3.71
N GLY A 83 36.09 6.88 -4.92
CA GLY A 83 36.50 7.97 -5.80
C GLY A 83 37.93 7.83 -6.30
N GLU A 84 38.46 8.94 -6.82
CA GLU A 84 39.86 9.03 -7.23
C GLU A 84 40.74 9.32 -6.02
N GLN A 85 41.83 8.56 -5.88
CA GLN A 85 42.78 8.71 -4.78
C GLN A 85 44.20 8.82 -5.33
N THR A 86 44.99 9.75 -4.79
CA THR A 86 46.40 9.89 -5.17
C THR A 86 47.23 8.75 -4.57
N ILE A 87 48.10 8.15 -5.38
CA ILE A 87 49.00 7.08 -4.93
C ILE A 87 49.93 7.61 -3.83
N SER A 88 50.05 6.84 -2.74
CA SER A 88 50.98 7.12 -1.65
C SER A 88 51.81 5.88 -1.33
N GLY A 89 53.11 6.08 -1.02
CA GLY A 89 53.98 5.03 -0.50
C GLY A 89 53.84 4.77 1.00
N ALA A 90 53.05 5.59 1.71
CA ALA A 90 52.78 5.43 3.13
C ALA A 90 51.41 4.78 3.37
N ALA A 91 51.19 4.25 4.58
CA ALA A 91 49.87 3.82 5.01
C ALA A 91 48.89 5.01 4.98
N LYS A 92 47.72 4.79 4.37
CA LYS A 92 46.66 5.79 4.20
C LYS A 92 45.30 5.14 4.38
N ASP A 93 44.40 5.89 4.99
CA ASP A 93 42.99 5.55 5.09
C ASP A 93 42.22 6.30 3.99
N TYR A 94 41.39 5.57 3.25
CA TYR A 94 40.53 6.13 2.21
C TYR A 94 39.08 5.85 2.59
N TYR A 95 38.28 6.91 2.67
CA TYR A 95 36.86 6.81 3.00
C TYR A 95 36.03 6.72 1.72
N ALA A 96 35.02 5.86 1.75
CA ALA A 96 34.07 5.78 0.65
C ALA A 96 33.21 7.05 0.58
N LEU A 97 32.83 7.42 -0.63
CA LEU A 97 31.89 8.49 -0.89
C LEU A 97 30.49 8.07 -0.45
N TYR A 98 29.69 9.04 0.03
CA TYR A 98 28.29 8.77 0.37
C TYR A 98 27.46 8.34 -0.84
N THR A 99 26.38 7.61 -0.58
CA THR A 99 25.38 7.32 -1.60
C THR A 99 24.55 8.58 -1.85
N GLU A 100 24.52 9.02 -3.11
CA GLU A 100 23.70 10.14 -3.57
C GLU A 100 22.28 9.66 -3.88
N LEU A 101 21.29 10.39 -3.37
CA LEU A 101 19.86 10.13 -3.52
C LEU A 101 19.15 11.38 -4.08
N GLN A 102 18.38 11.21 -5.15
CA GLN A 102 17.46 12.23 -5.66
C GLN A 102 16.06 11.95 -5.09
N PRO A 103 15.47 12.84 -4.27
CA PRO A 103 14.09 12.64 -3.82
C PRO A 103 13.12 12.66 -5.00
N LEU A 104 12.07 11.85 -4.91
CA LEU A 104 11.02 11.75 -5.92
C LEU A 104 9.67 12.24 -5.37
N ASP A 105 8.82 12.79 -6.25
CA ASP A 105 7.42 13.07 -5.95
C ASP A 105 6.51 11.84 -6.17
N GLU A 106 5.20 12.01 -5.98
CA GLU A 106 4.21 10.94 -6.17
C GLU A 106 4.11 10.43 -7.61
N ALA A 107 4.52 11.25 -8.59
CA ALA A 107 4.58 10.89 -10.01
C ALA A 107 5.93 10.26 -10.40
N GLY A 108 6.84 10.06 -9.44
CA GLY A 108 8.18 9.52 -9.68
C GLY A 108 9.12 10.52 -10.35
N GLN A 109 8.83 11.82 -10.30
CA GLN A 109 9.70 12.85 -10.85
C GLN A 109 10.63 13.43 -9.78
N ALA A 110 11.81 13.88 -10.20
CA ALA A 110 12.78 14.48 -9.30
C ALA A 110 12.18 15.69 -8.57
N SER A 111 12.28 15.67 -7.25
CA SER A 111 11.78 16.71 -6.36
C SER A 111 12.87 17.12 -5.36
N GLY A 112 13.05 18.41 -5.17
CA GLY A 112 14.01 18.96 -4.20
C GLY A 112 15.48 18.70 -4.54
N ALA A 113 16.33 19.01 -3.56
CA ALA A 113 17.78 18.86 -3.67
C ALA A 113 18.23 17.42 -3.40
N LYS A 114 19.33 17.02 -4.07
CA LYS A 114 20.01 15.76 -3.83
C LYS A 114 20.46 15.64 -2.38
N LYS A 115 20.33 14.44 -1.82
CA LYS A 115 20.78 14.07 -0.49
C LYS A 115 21.97 13.13 -0.57
N TYR A 116 22.81 13.15 0.45
CA TYR A 116 23.94 12.23 0.61
C TYR A 116 23.79 11.48 1.92
N VAL A 117 23.72 10.16 1.86
CA VAL A 117 23.51 9.30 3.03
C VAL A 117 24.60 8.24 3.14
N PRO A 118 24.86 7.69 4.34
CA PRO A 118 25.68 6.50 4.50
C PRO A 118 25.22 5.34 3.63
N HIS A 119 26.12 4.44 3.28
CA HIS A 119 25.79 3.22 2.54
C HIS A 119 24.74 2.39 3.29
N TYR A 120 23.77 1.86 2.56
CA TYR A 120 22.67 1.11 3.14
C TYR A 120 22.21 -0.02 2.21
N VAL A 121 21.43 -0.93 2.77
CA VAL A 121 20.72 -1.98 2.05
C VAL A 121 19.25 -1.87 2.45
N GLN A 122 18.36 -1.88 1.46
CA GLN A 122 16.93 -1.94 1.68
C GLN A 122 16.43 -3.36 1.43
N VAL A 123 15.68 -3.89 2.39
CA VAL A 123 15.09 -5.24 2.33
C VAL A 123 13.58 -5.12 2.53
N THR A 124 12.80 -5.74 1.63
CA THR A 124 11.35 -5.91 1.77
C THR A 124 11.04 -7.35 2.18
N ASP A 125 10.22 -7.53 3.22
CA ASP A 125 9.68 -8.83 3.66
C ASP A 125 8.14 -8.81 3.68
N ASN A 126 7.54 -9.29 2.60
CA ASN A 126 6.08 -9.39 2.39
C ASN A 126 5.57 -10.83 2.52
N ARG A 127 6.32 -11.73 3.18
CA ARG A 127 5.93 -13.15 3.33
C ARG A 127 4.78 -13.35 4.33
N GLY A 128 4.62 -12.45 5.30
CA GLY A 128 3.62 -12.54 6.35
C GLY A 128 3.81 -13.68 7.36
N SER A 129 4.86 -14.49 7.23
CA SER A 129 5.15 -15.64 8.09
C SER A 129 5.87 -15.28 9.40
N ASN A 130 6.36 -14.05 9.52
CA ASN A 130 7.19 -13.59 10.66
C ASN A 130 8.40 -14.48 10.96
N ALA A 131 8.90 -15.22 9.97
CA ALA A 131 10.02 -16.16 10.13
C ALA A 131 11.38 -15.46 10.36
N GLY A 132 11.43 -14.14 10.25
CA GLY A 132 12.68 -13.37 10.27
C GLY A 132 13.52 -13.59 9.00
N TRP A 133 14.66 -12.90 8.94
CA TRP A 133 15.61 -13.00 7.83
C TRP A 133 17.03 -12.73 8.33
N ASN A 134 18.02 -13.17 7.56
CA ASN A 134 19.44 -12.88 7.80
C ASN A 134 20.05 -12.32 6.53
N LEU A 135 20.89 -11.29 6.67
CA LEU A 135 21.63 -10.66 5.58
C LEU A 135 23.13 -10.83 5.82
N THR A 136 23.83 -11.39 4.84
CA THR A 136 25.28 -11.55 4.86
C THR A 136 25.92 -10.67 3.79
N VAL A 137 26.98 -9.96 4.15
CA VAL A 137 27.76 -9.12 3.23
C VAL A 137 29.15 -9.75 3.08
N ALA A 138 29.64 -9.85 1.85
CA ALA A 138 30.97 -10.36 1.54
C ALA A 138 31.68 -9.43 0.54
N GLY A 139 32.99 -9.30 0.68
CA GLY A 139 33.83 -8.50 -0.21
C GLY A 139 35.16 -9.18 -0.47
N THR A 140 35.69 -8.98 -1.67
CA THR A 140 37.05 -9.43 -2.03
C THR A 140 38.07 -8.37 -1.66
N THR A 141 39.26 -8.79 -1.25
CA THR A 141 40.39 -7.89 -1.08
C THR A 141 40.78 -7.24 -2.41
N PHE A 142 41.22 -5.97 -2.35
CA PHE A 142 41.80 -5.30 -3.51
C PHE A 142 43.00 -6.09 -4.02
N LYS A 143 42.98 -6.43 -5.32
CA LYS A 143 44.12 -7.03 -6.00
C LYS A 143 45.14 -5.92 -6.29
N LYS A 144 46.40 -6.17 -5.94
CA LYS A 144 47.54 -5.30 -6.28
C LYS A 144 47.87 -5.39 -7.76
#